data_AF-A0A7Z8L5R1-F1
#
_entry.id   AF-A0A7Z8L5R1-F1
#
_cell.length_a   1.000
_cell.length_b   1.000
_cell.length_c   1.000
_cell.angle_alpha   90.00
_cell.angle_beta   90.00
_cell.angle_gamma   90.00
#
_symmetry.space_group_name_H-M   'P 1'
#
loop_
_entity.id
_entity.type
_entity.pdbx_description
1 polymer ?
#
loop_
_entity_poly.entity_id
_entity_poly.type
_entity_poly.pdbx_seq_one_letter_code
_entity_poly.pdbx_strand_id
1 'polypeptide(L)'
;MTRIHAYTDGGCRGNPGIGAWAFILIDTETGKALQRAGGERHTTNNRMEMMAAIETLRALREASPILIHSDSKYLIDCCSSWMAGWKRQGWKRKGGELKNVDLLKILDGLLVKHQVSWQWVKGHSGNAGNDHVDGLLNTVMDRIAKGEDSYRIDDRVIWQG
;
A
#
# COMPACT_ATOMS: atom_id res chain seq x y z
N MET A 1 -6.57 -16.88 -13.28
CA MET A 1 -5.61 -16.08 -12.49
C MET A 1 -5.91 -14.62 -12.73
N THR A 2 -5.72 -13.76 -11.73
CA THR A 2 -5.99 -12.33 -11.87
C THR A 2 -4.93 -11.68 -12.76
N ARG A 3 -5.33 -10.92 -13.79
CA ARG A 3 -4.36 -10.30 -14.72
C ARG A 3 -3.55 -9.17 -14.08
N ILE A 4 -4.17 -8.41 -13.18
CA ILE A 4 -3.53 -7.27 -12.53
C ILE A 4 -2.98 -7.70 -11.18
N HIS A 5 -1.66 -7.61 -11.04
CA HIS A 5 -0.96 -7.86 -9.79
C HIS A 5 -0.39 -6.55 -9.26
N ALA A 6 -0.33 -6.39 -7.95
CA ALA A 6 0.43 -5.31 -7.34
C ALA A 6 1.27 -5.81 -6.18
N TYR A 7 2.43 -5.20 -6.01
CA TYR A 7 3.24 -5.31 -4.79
C TYR A 7 3.18 -3.96 -4.09
N THR A 8 2.99 -3.98 -2.77
CA THR A 8 2.84 -2.76 -1.97
C THR A 8 3.64 -2.89 -0.70
N ASP A 9 4.34 -1.83 -0.34
CA ASP A 9 5.09 -1.73 0.90
C ASP A 9 5.02 -0.30 1.46
N GLY A 10 5.12 -0.18 2.77
CA GLY A 10 5.14 1.09 3.47
C GLY A 10 5.84 0.98 4.81
N GLY A 11 6.70 1.94 5.09
CA GLY A 11 7.53 1.91 6.29
C GLY A 11 7.96 3.29 6.74
N CYS A 12 8.53 3.36 7.94
CA CYS A 12 9.11 4.58 8.49
C CYS A 12 10.48 4.32 9.11
N ARG A 13 11.35 5.33 9.03
CA ARG A 13 12.58 5.45 9.82
C ARG A 13 12.23 6.16 11.13
N GLY A 14 12.06 5.35 12.18
CA GLY A 14 11.43 5.78 13.43
C GLY A 14 9.90 5.73 13.32
N ASN A 15 9.20 5.40 14.42
CA ASN A 15 7.74 5.21 14.40
C ASN A 15 7.08 5.91 15.61
N PRO A 16 6.59 7.16 15.47
CA PRO A 16 6.49 7.92 14.22
C PRO A 16 7.84 8.50 13.73
N GLY A 17 7.93 8.77 12.43
CA GLY A 17 9.14 9.27 11.78
C GLY A 17 8.96 9.57 10.29
N ILE A 18 10.07 9.73 9.57
CA ILE A 18 10.04 9.89 8.11
C ILE A 18 9.56 8.56 7.53
N GLY A 19 8.45 8.58 6.82
CA GLY A 19 7.86 7.40 6.21
C GLY A 19 7.61 7.55 4.74
N ALA A 20 7.57 6.41 4.05
CA ALA A 20 7.23 6.33 2.65
C ALA A 20 6.37 5.11 2.38
N TRP A 21 5.59 5.20 1.31
CA TRP A 21 4.82 4.14 0.71
C TRP A 21 5.27 3.96 -0.73
N ALA A 22 5.16 2.74 -1.24
CA ALA A 22 5.43 2.42 -2.63
C ALA A 22 4.52 1.31 -3.13
N PHE A 23 4.26 1.33 -4.42
CA PHE A 23 3.67 0.20 -5.12
C PHE A 23 4.23 0.03 -6.52
N ILE A 24 4.11 -1.18 -7.04
CA ILE A 24 4.20 -1.46 -8.46
C ILE A 24 2.97 -2.28 -8.89
N LEU A 25 2.26 -1.78 -9.90
CA LEU A 25 1.06 -2.35 -10.48
C LEU A 25 1.40 -2.93 -11.85
N ILE A 26 1.22 -4.23 -12.03
CA ILE A 26 1.72 -5.01 -13.15
C ILE A 26 0.55 -5.65 -13.88
N ASP A 27 0.51 -5.47 -15.20
CA ASP A 27 -0.26 -6.30 -16.11
C ASP A 27 0.56 -7.56 -16.45
N THR A 28 0.18 -8.71 -15.89
CA THR A 28 0.97 -9.95 -16.01
C THR A 28 1.00 -10.53 -17.41
N GLU A 29 0.09 -10.13 -18.30
CA GLU A 29 0.10 -10.57 -19.71
C GLU A 29 1.10 -9.77 -20.55
N THR A 30 1.23 -8.47 -20.28
CA THR A 30 2.04 -7.57 -21.12
C THR A 30 3.37 -7.18 -20.48
N GLY A 31 3.55 -7.43 -19.18
CA GLY A 31 4.68 -6.95 -18.38
C GLY A 31 4.67 -5.43 -18.17
N LYS A 32 3.70 -4.69 -18.73
CA LYS A 32 3.61 -3.25 -18.50
C LYS A 32 3.28 -3.00 -17.04
N ALA A 33 4.03 -2.09 -16.43
CA ALA A 33 3.84 -1.74 -15.04
C ALA A 33 3.81 -0.23 -14.82
N LEU A 34 3.11 0.16 -13.76
CA LEU A 34 3.09 1.51 -13.20
C LEU A 34 3.63 1.41 -11.78
N GLN A 35 4.70 2.14 -11.48
CA GLN A 35 5.24 2.22 -10.13
C GLN A 35 5.06 3.64 -9.59
N ARG A 36 4.71 3.72 -8.31
CA ARG A 36 4.65 5.00 -7.60
C ARG A 36 5.19 4.88 -6.20
N ALA A 37 5.78 5.96 -5.71
CA ALA A 37 6.17 6.08 -4.32
C ALA A 37 6.05 7.52 -3.87
N GLY A 38 5.79 7.70 -2.57
CA GLY A 38 5.68 9.00 -1.93
C GLY A 38 5.82 8.84 -0.42
N GLY A 39 5.92 9.94 0.31
CA GLY A 39 6.15 9.86 1.74
C GLY A 39 5.84 11.14 2.48
N GLU A 40 6.03 11.08 3.81
CA GLU A 40 5.75 12.15 4.74
C GLU A 40 6.85 12.21 5.81
N ARG A 41 7.20 13.41 6.29
CA ARG A 41 8.23 13.58 7.33
C ARG A 41 7.86 12.97 8.69
N HIS A 42 6.57 12.89 9.00
CA HIS A 42 6.09 12.47 10.30
C HIS A 42 4.84 11.62 10.17
N THR A 43 5.02 10.32 10.06
CA THR A 43 3.94 9.34 9.91
C THR A 43 4.32 8.03 10.63
N THR A 44 3.54 6.97 10.44
CA THR A 44 3.74 5.66 11.09
C THR A 44 3.73 4.54 10.06
N ASN A 45 4.36 3.40 10.37
CA ASN A 45 4.41 2.24 9.47
C ASN A 45 3.01 1.87 8.96
N ASN A 46 2.06 1.64 9.87
CA ASN A 46 0.69 1.25 9.50
C ASN A 46 0.00 2.25 8.57
N ARG A 47 0.27 3.55 8.71
CA ARG A 47 -0.31 4.56 7.82
C ARG A 47 0.31 4.47 6.42
N MET A 48 1.61 4.23 6.32
CA MET A 48 2.29 4.06 5.03
C MET A 48 1.89 2.77 4.33
N GLU A 49 1.77 1.66 5.05
CA GLU A 49 1.23 0.40 4.50
C GLU A 49 -0.18 0.59 3.94
N MET A 50 -1.06 1.27 4.69
CA MET A 50 -2.41 1.61 4.22
C MET A 50 -2.40 2.55 3.03
N MET A 51 -1.52 3.56 3.02
CA MET A 51 -1.38 4.49 1.91
C MET A 51 -0.93 3.79 0.64
N ALA A 52 0.02 2.84 0.73
CA ALA A 52 0.49 2.05 -0.40
C ALA A 52 -0.68 1.32 -1.09
N ALA A 53 -1.55 0.67 -0.31
CA ALA A 53 -2.73 0.00 -0.84
C ALA A 53 -3.77 0.98 -1.40
N ILE A 54 -4.01 2.12 -0.75
CA ILE A 54 -4.92 3.16 -1.24
C ILE A 54 -4.47 3.67 -2.61
N GLU A 55 -3.18 4.04 -2.73
CA GLU A 55 -2.63 4.61 -3.95
C GLU A 55 -2.56 3.59 -5.08
N THR A 56 -2.32 2.31 -4.76
CA THR A 56 -2.44 1.20 -5.71
C THR A 56 -3.85 1.12 -6.30
N LEU A 57 -4.88 1.09 -5.44
CA LEU A 57 -6.27 0.97 -5.89
C LEU A 57 -6.74 2.23 -6.63
N ARG A 58 -6.28 3.42 -6.24
CA ARG A 58 -6.56 4.68 -6.95
C ARG A 58 -5.93 4.73 -8.35
N ALA A 59 -4.84 4.01 -8.58
CA ALA A 59 -4.19 3.97 -9.89
C ALA A 59 -4.99 3.19 -10.95
N LEU A 60 -5.94 2.35 -10.53
CA LEU A 60 -6.84 1.62 -11.42
C LEU A 60 -7.86 2.56 -12.07
N ARG A 61 -7.87 2.61 -13.40
CA ARG A 61 -8.75 3.49 -14.19
C ARG A 61 -10.23 3.08 -14.09
N GLU A 62 -10.49 1.79 -13.93
CA GLU A 62 -11.83 1.22 -13.87
C GLU A 62 -11.93 0.19 -12.73
N ALA A 63 -13.15 -0.28 -12.44
CA ALA A 63 -13.34 -1.38 -11.52
C ALA A 63 -12.67 -2.63 -12.10
N SER A 64 -11.77 -3.25 -11.34
CA SER A 64 -10.95 -4.35 -11.85
C SER A 64 -10.66 -5.36 -10.74
N PRO A 65 -10.55 -6.66 -11.08
CA PRO A 65 -9.98 -7.65 -10.19
C PRO A 65 -8.47 -7.43 -10.09
N ILE A 66 -7.95 -7.45 -8.86
CA ILE A 66 -6.53 -7.23 -8.56
C ILE A 66 -6.04 -8.18 -7.46
N LEU A 67 -4.84 -8.71 -7.61
CA LEU A 67 -4.12 -9.42 -6.55
C LEU A 67 -3.06 -8.49 -5.93
N ILE A 68 -3.20 -8.16 -4.66
CA ILE A 68 -2.23 -7.34 -3.92
C ILE A 68 -1.37 -8.23 -3.04
N HIS A 69 -0.05 -8.12 -3.24
CA HIS A 69 0.99 -8.71 -2.42
C HIS A 69 1.46 -7.67 -1.40
N SER A 70 1.37 -8.00 -0.11
CA SER A 70 1.84 -7.15 0.98
C SER A 70 2.37 -8.00 2.13
N ASP A 71 3.38 -7.51 2.81
CA ASP A 71 3.90 -8.11 4.05
C ASP A 71 3.18 -7.60 5.31
N SER A 72 2.39 -6.53 5.19
CA SER A 72 1.55 -5.98 6.25
C SER A 72 0.36 -6.89 6.55
N LYS A 73 0.56 -7.79 7.52
CA LYS A 73 -0.54 -8.56 8.09
C LYS A 73 -1.62 -7.66 8.69
N TYR A 74 -1.23 -6.51 9.28
CA TYR A 74 -2.17 -5.55 9.84
C TYR A 74 -3.13 -4.99 8.79
N LEU A 75 -2.61 -4.55 7.64
CA LEU A 75 -3.41 -4.10 6.50
C LEU A 75 -4.36 -5.20 6.02
N ILE A 76 -3.83 -6.40 5.78
CA ILE A 76 -4.61 -7.53 5.27
C ILE A 76 -5.74 -7.88 6.24
N ASP A 77 -5.47 -7.96 7.54
CA ASP A 77 -6.48 -8.26 8.57
C ASP A 77 -7.54 -7.15 8.67
N CYS A 78 -7.13 -5.88 8.54
CA CYS A 78 -8.07 -4.76 8.47
C CYS A 78 -9.04 -4.93 7.29
N CYS A 79 -8.52 -5.16 6.09
CA CYS A 79 -9.30 -5.23 4.85
C CYS A 79 -10.15 -6.51 4.74
N SER A 80 -9.66 -7.64 5.27
CA SER A 80 -10.32 -8.95 5.11
C SER A 80 -11.28 -9.30 6.24
N SER A 81 -10.99 -8.87 7.48
CA SER A 81 -11.62 -9.45 8.67
C SER A 81 -12.23 -8.40 9.60
N TRP A 82 -11.55 -7.29 9.86
CA TRP A 82 -11.95 -6.37 10.92
C TRP A 82 -12.88 -5.25 10.48
N MET A 83 -12.70 -4.74 9.25
CA MET A 83 -13.42 -3.56 8.76
C MET A 83 -14.95 -3.72 8.80
N ALA A 84 -15.47 -4.90 8.47
CA ALA A 84 -16.90 -5.17 8.56
C ALA A 84 -17.46 -5.02 9.99
N GLY A 85 -16.69 -5.45 11.00
CA GLY A 85 -17.04 -5.29 12.41
C GLY A 85 -17.03 -3.82 12.84
N TRP A 86 -16.00 -3.07 12.45
CA TRP A 86 -15.88 -1.66 12.77
C TRP A 86 -16.97 -0.81 12.12
N LYS A 87 -17.37 -1.11 10.87
CA LYS A 87 -18.49 -0.45 10.20
C LYS A 87 -19.80 -0.60 10.98
N ARG A 88 -20.11 -1.82 11.45
CA ARG A 88 -21.30 -2.07 12.29
C ARG A 88 -21.26 -1.31 13.62
N GLN A 89 -20.06 -1.03 14.14
CA GLN A 89 -19.85 -0.28 15.38
C GLN A 89 -19.65 1.23 15.15
N GLY A 90 -19.94 1.74 13.94
CA GLY A 90 -19.80 3.16 13.62
C GLY A 90 -18.35 3.66 13.63
N TRP A 91 -17.41 2.81 13.20
CA TRP A 91 -15.96 3.07 13.18
C TRP A 91 -15.34 3.28 14.57
N LYS A 92 -15.85 2.56 15.57
CA LYS A 92 -15.34 2.56 16.95
C LYS A 92 -14.89 1.15 17.33
N ARG A 93 -13.99 1.06 18.32
CA ARG A 93 -13.60 -0.22 18.93
C ARG A 93 -14.06 -0.30 20.37
N LYS A 94 -14.29 -1.52 20.87
CA LYS A 94 -14.56 -1.78 22.29
C LYS A 94 -13.32 -1.36 23.11
N GLY A 95 -13.38 -0.19 23.75
CA GLY A 95 -12.26 0.39 24.51
C GLY A 95 -11.69 1.70 23.97
N GLY A 96 -12.28 2.32 22.94
CA GLY A 96 -11.97 3.71 22.58
C GLY A 96 -11.95 4.00 21.09
N GLU A 97 -11.22 5.06 20.73
CA GLU A 97 -11.05 5.49 19.34
C GLU A 97 -10.31 4.42 18.52
N LEU A 98 -10.79 4.20 17.30
CA LEU A 98 -10.12 3.35 16.32
C LEU A 98 -9.04 4.18 15.62
N LYS A 99 -7.81 3.67 15.55
CA LYS A 99 -6.71 4.37 14.87
C LYS A 99 -6.88 4.28 13.34
N ASN A 100 -6.35 5.27 12.63
CA ASN A 100 -6.31 5.32 11.15
C ASN A 100 -7.68 5.24 10.46
N VAL A 101 -8.75 5.70 11.13
CA VAL A 101 -10.13 5.67 10.59
C VAL A 101 -10.25 6.48 9.29
N ASP A 102 -9.46 7.54 9.16
CA ASP A 102 -9.34 8.34 7.94
C ASP A 102 -8.96 7.47 6.73
N LEU A 103 -7.89 6.66 6.86
CA LEU A 103 -7.43 5.78 5.78
C LEU A 103 -8.34 4.57 5.60
N LEU A 104 -8.85 3.99 6.69
CA LEU A 104 -9.75 2.84 6.64
C LEU A 104 -11.05 3.13 5.89
N LYS A 105 -11.62 4.34 6.04
CA LYS A 105 -12.81 4.76 5.30
C LYS A 105 -12.54 4.90 3.80
N ILE A 106 -11.35 5.37 3.43
CA ILE A 106 -10.93 5.46 2.03
C ILE A 106 -10.77 4.04 1.45
N LEU A 107 -10.08 3.15 2.17
CA LEU A 107 -9.94 1.74 1.79
C LEU A 107 -11.31 1.07 1.62
N ASP A 108 -12.26 1.27 2.53
CA ASP A 108 -13.61 0.71 2.41
C ASP A 108 -14.28 1.07 1.07
N GLY A 109 -14.24 2.35 0.69
CA GLY A 109 -14.79 2.78 -0.60
C GLY A 109 -14.11 2.14 -1.81
N LEU A 110 -12.78 1.99 -1.75
CA LEU A 110 -12.00 1.36 -2.83
C LEU A 110 -12.23 -0.16 -2.90
N LEU A 111 -12.36 -0.82 -1.75
CA LEU A 111 -12.65 -2.26 -1.67
C LEU A 111 -14.07 -2.61 -2.13
N VAL A 112 -15.02 -1.68 -2.03
CA VAL A 112 -16.35 -1.83 -2.64
C VAL A 112 -16.27 -1.72 -4.16
N LYS A 113 -15.40 -0.85 -4.69
CA LYS A 113 -15.25 -0.62 -6.13
C LYS A 113 -14.45 -1.71 -6.85
N HIS A 114 -13.40 -2.24 -6.23
CA HIS A 114 -12.46 -3.18 -6.85
C HIS A 114 -12.58 -4.57 -6.22
N GLN A 115 -12.43 -5.62 -7.03
CA GLN A 115 -12.40 -6.99 -6.53
C GLN A 115 -10.97 -7.35 -6.10
N VAL A 116 -10.65 -7.05 -4.84
CA VAL A 116 -9.30 -7.21 -4.29
C VAL A 116 -9.11 -8.59 -3.68
N SER A 117 -8.07 -9.29 -4.12
CA SER A 117 -7.53 -10.49 -3.46
C SER A 117 -6.20 -10.14 -2.80
N TRP A 118 -5.93 -10.71 -1.64
CA TRP A 118 -4.72 -10.43 -0.86
C TRP A 118 -3.82 -11.66 -0.80
N GLN A 119 -2.53 -11.47 -1.05
CA GLN A 119 -1.49 -12.45 -0.83
C GLN A 119 -0.54 -11.90 0.22
N TRP A 120 -0.52 -12.51 1.40
CA TRP A 120 0.53 -12.21 2.37
C TRP A 120 1.86 -12.75 1.87
N VAL A 121 2.87 -11.90 1.85
CA VAL A 121 4.26 -12.27 1.56
C VAL A 121 5.10 -12.00 2.79
N LYS A 122 6.20 -12.73 2.95
CA LYS A 122 7.13 -12.46 4.04
C LYS A 122 8.03 -11.30 3.62
N GLY A 123 8.14 -10.26 4.44
CA GLY A 123 9.07 -9.15 4.20
C GLY A 123 10.51 -9.67 4.08
N HIS A 124 11.27 -9.07 3.16
CA HIS A 124 12.69 -9.39 2.87
C HIS A 124 12.97 -10.88 2.57
N SER A 125 12.02 -11.59 1.95
CA SER A 125 12.17 -13.03 1.65
C SER A 125 12.62 -13.33 0.22
N GLY A 126 13.24 -12.38 -0.49
CA GLY A 126 13.66 -12.56 -1.89
C GLY A 126 12.51 -12.55 -2.89
N ASN A 127 11.39 -11.89 -2.55
CA ASN A 127 10.32 -11.65 -3.52
C ASN A 127 10.68 -10.38 -4.28
N ALA A 128 11.04 -10.52 -5.56
CA ALA A 128 11.52 -9.42 -6.37
C ALA A 128 10.56 -8.21 -6.42
N GLY A 129 9.25 -8.45 -6.44
CA GLY A 129 8.25 -7.37 -6.39
C GLY A 129 8.25 -6.62 -5.06
N ASN A 130 8.40 -7.34 -3.94
CA ASN A 130 8.50 -6.74 -2.60
C ASN A 130 9.82 -5.99 -2.42
N ASP A 131 10.93 -6.61 -2.81
CA ASP A 131 12.27 -6.02 -2.70
C ASP A 131 12.37 -4.75 -3.59
N HIS A 132 11.69 -4.74 -4.74
CA HIS A 132 11.59 -3.57 -5.60
C HIS A 132 10.88 -2.40 -4.92
N VAL A 133 9.71 -2.62 -4.32
CA VAL A 133 8.97 -1.55 -3.64
C VAL A 133 9.68 -1.08 -2.36
N ASP A 134 10.41 -1.96 -1.66
CA ASP A 134 11.31 -1.59 -0.55
C ASP A 134 12.43 -0.64 -1.02
N GLY A 135 13.00 -0.89 -2.20
CA GLY A 135 13.96 0.03 -2.82
C GLY A 135 13.36 1.41 -3.12
N LEU A 136 12.14 1.44 -3.67
CA LEU A 136 11.44 2.69 -3.96
C LEU A 136 11.14 3.50 -2.68
N LEU A 137 10.64 2.84 -1.63
CA LEU A 137 10.28 3.53 -0.38
C LEU A 137 11.53 4.07 0.33
N ASN A 138 12.65 3.33 0.31
CA ASN A 138 13.92 3.81 0.84
C ASN A 138 14.46 5.02 0.08
N THR A 139 14.36 5.02 -1.24
CA THR A 139 14.76 6.16 -2.09
C THR A 139 13.96 7.41 -1.73
N VAL A 140 12.64 7.28 -1.54
CA VAL A 140 11.79 8.40 -1.13
C VAL A 140 12.14 8.89 0.27
N MET A 141 12.34 7.99 1.25
CA MET A 141 12.73 8.40 2.60
C MET A 141 14.09 9.13 2.63
N ASP A 142 15.06 8.70 1.82
CA ASP A 142 16.35 9.38 1.68
C ASP A 142 16.20 10.81 1.15
N ARG A 143 15.32 11.00 0.16
CA ARG A 143 15.03 12.31 -0.44
C ARG A 143 14.34 13.24 0.56
N ILE A 144 13.34 12.75 1.28
CA ILE A 144 12.66 13.52 2.33
C ILE A 144 13.65 13.89 3.45
N ALA A 145 14.53 12.97 3.86
CA ALA A 145 15.55 13.25 4.86
C ALA A 145 16.49 14.39 4.44
N LYS A 146 16.73 14.58 3.13
CA LYS A 146 17.56 15.66 2.56
C LYS A 146 16.86 17.00 2.37
N GLY A 147 15.55 17.10 2.67
CA GLY A 147 14.79 18.35 2.48
C GLY A 147 13.73 18.29 1.40
N GLU A 148 13.64 17.20 0.63
CA GLU A 148 12.76 17.08 -0.53
C GLU A 148 11.39 16.49 -0.17
N ASP A 149 10.59 17.22 0.62
CA ASP A 149 9.34 16.72 1.23
C ASP A 149 8.27 16.30 0.22
N SER A 150 8.32 16.87 -0.99
CA SER A 150 7.40 16.58 -2.07
C SER A 150 7.94 15.54 -3.07
N TYR A 151 9.08 14.91 -2.78
CA TYR A 151 9.67 13.92 -3.69
C TYR A 151 8.73 12.72 -3.89
N ARG A 152 8.53 12.36 -5.15
CA ARG A 152 7.64 11.28 -5.57
C ARG A 152 8.22 10.56 -6.78
N ILE A 153 7.85 9.29 -6.90
CA ILE A 153 8.11 8.45 -8.08
C ILE A 153 6.75 8.22 -8.76
N ASP A 154 6.68 8.39 -10.08
CA ASP A 154 5.50 8.08 -10.91
C ASP A 154 5.95 7.67 -12.32
N ASP A 155 6.36 6.42 -12.46
CA ASP A 155 6.99 5.92 -13.69
C ASP A 155 6.20 4.75 -14.30
N ARG A 156 6.22 4.69 -15.64
CA ARG A 156 5.79 3.49 -16.38
C ARG A 156 7.03 2.70 -16.77
N VAL A 157 7.02 1.41 -16.43
CA VAL A 157 8.16 0.51 -16.64
C VAL A 157 7.70 -0.80 -17.31
N ILE A 158 8.65 -1.60 -17.78
CA ILE A 158 8.41 -2.99 -18.17
C ILE A 158 8.95 -3.86 -17.04
N TRP A 159 8.05 -4.59 -16.38
CA TRP A 159 8.41 -5.54 -15.33
C TRP A 159 9.00 -6.81 -15.94
N GLN A 160 10.22 -7.18 -15.52
CA GLN A 160 10.96 -8.32 -16.07
C GLN A 160 11.09 -9.51 -15.12
N GLY A 161 10.53 -9.42 -13.90
CA GLY A 161 10.67 -10.44 -12.87
C GLY A 161 11.65 -10.03 -11.81
#